data_AF-A0A951H9V1-F1
#
_entry.id   AF-A0A951H9V1-F1
#
_cell.length_a   1.000
_cell.length_b   1.000
_cell.length_c   1.000
_cell.angle_alpha   90.00
_cell.angle_beta   90.00
_cell.angle_gamma   90.00
#
_symmetry.space_group_name_H-M   'P 1'
#
loop_
_entity.id
_entity.type
_entity.pdbx_description
1 polymer ?
#
loop_
_entity_poly.entity_id
_entity_poly.type
_entity_poly.pdbx_seq_one_letter_code
_entity_poly.pdbx_strand_id
1 'polypeptide(L)'
;MAFKQLRLRSSTGCLLAASGLALLGVNGCHSGQTADSAQQELKTQAKQAKNQLSPMGDLVMESSELSGHDTKGRLVWKVGASQIHVAAGEDQAQPRHANLIQGQATLYREGKPESSFQAKNIEFFDTAQGVRMVMSGGVQAQTTGPWTGQRGPVLMQSPRAEVNVKTRRLLATQVQMTQAKTHVVARALTADTGLAIAQLHGDVKATAPEGVVVADEATWKWHEGRAQAYGKVKATHDATIITGARLDADSNIKQGALTGGVRVAAPQGQAQASTVHYNWGSGALSAQGGVTLVKDNATLTAARIDTDNQLNHATSDGAVVLHRGDTTLHAGSLSVTGKMTRAVAGGGVTFVGPDTHIKANHVELTNIDAHGQKVGQVTATGDAQLERNGEAVTAQRVEISDLDMKAKTAGRIVGSGGVFARNKDGDVRAAHVTWSNRQIVAQDNVTLHKADNTLSGEKLQTDDKFQTATLSGNVRGHLAPNVTVGANSLLWQRVQGHIIARGNVTAQHDTLRLRGDRMDATTDGNNATLTGHVVVTSNAGTVVRAPTARYAKLAGKKGQIYASDGVWFHDAQHGLEGSGKSLVYDMQSREAVIVNGTTSGDVQVFKNKVTS
;
A
#
# COMPACT_ATOMS: atom_id res chain seq x y z
N MET A 1 59.45 2.69 -1.17
CA MET A 1 59.86 2.80 0.25
C MET A 1 58.64 2.43 1.08
N ALA A 2 58.46 1.12 1.34
CA ALA A 2 58.73 0.41 2.61
C ALA A 2 57.52 0.50 3.56
N PHE A 3 56.84 -0.55 4.06
CA PHE A 3 56.89 -2.03 3.98
C PHE A 3 55.49 -2.52 4.46
N LYS A 4 54.65 -3.24 3.67
CA LYS A 4 54.34 -4.70 3.73
C LYS A 4 54.27 -5.30 5.15
N GLN A 5 53.14 -5.85 5.62
CA GLN A 5 52.69 -7.28 5.53
C GLN A 5 51.54 -7.47 6.57
N LEU A 6 50.70 -8.50 6.65
CA LEU A 6 50.17 -9.59 5.82
C LEU A 6 49.08 -10.26 6.70
N ARG A 7 48.01 -10.79 6.10
CA ARG A 7 46.94 -11.56 6.75
C ARG A 7 47.45 -12.87 7.37
N LEU A 8 46.67 -13.47 8.28
CA LEU A 8 46.27 -14.89 8.17
C LEU A 8 45.07 -15.25 9.09
N ARG A 9 44.07 -15.88 8.47
CA ARG A 9 43.06 -16.73 9.12
C ARG A 9 43.70 -18.09 9.43
N SER A 10 43.25 -18.78 10.48
CA SER A 10 43.24 -20.24 10.49
C SER A 10 42.01 -20.77 11.24
N SER A 11 41.33 -21.69 10.56
CA SER A 11 40.37 -22.65 11.05
C SER A 11 41.09 -23.96 11.42
N THR A 12 40.32 -24.97 11.88
CA THR A 12 40.71 -26.36 12.22
C THR A 12 41.39 -26.46 13.59
N GLY A 13 40.92 -27.21 14.60
CA GLY A 13 40.20 -28.48 14.60
C GLY A 13 41.17 -29.55 15.13
N CYS A 14 40.94 -30.09 16.33
CA CYS A 14 41.55 -31.35 16.76
C CYS A 14 40.72 -32.04 17.86
N LEU A 15 40.13 -33.17 17.46
CA LEU A 15 39.74 -34.30 18.30
C LEU A 15 41.00 -35.09 18.70
N LEU A 16 40.92 -35.79 19.84
CA LEU A 16 41.64 -37.01 20.29
C LEU A 16 41.81 -36.87 21.81
N ALA A 17 41.72 -37.88 22.68
CA ALA A 17 41.12 -39.20 22.70
C ALA A 17 41.36 -39.71 24.14
N ALA A 18 40.49 -40.60 24.59
CA ALA A 18 40.58 -41.31 25.86
C ALA A 18 41.83 -42.22 25.96
N SER A 19 42.31 -42.44 27.20
CA SER A 19 42.99 -43.62 27.80
C SER A 19 43.55 -43.14 29.15
N GLY A 20 43.28 -43.68 30.34
CA GLY A 20 42.98 -45.04 30.72
C GLY A 20 44.25 -45.78 31.14
N LEU A 21 44.69 -45.67 32.41
CA LEU A 21 45.34 -46.75 33.17
C LEU A 21 45.48 -46.41 34.67
N ALA A 22 45.40 -47.45 35.49
CA ALA A 22 45.09 -47.43 36.92
C ALA A 22 46.26 -47.89 37.82
N LEU A 23 46.04 -47.77 39.15
CA LEU A 23 46.61 -48.56 40.28
C LEU A 23 48.09 -48.23 40.63
N LEU A 24 48.58 -48.09 41.87
CA LEU A 24 48.21 -48.44 43.25
C LEU A 24 49.06 -47.58 44.22
N GLY A 25 48.65 -47.39 45.49
CA GLY A 25 49.59 -46.90 46.52
C GLY A 25 48.98 -46.34 47.82
N VAL A 26 48.52 -47.26 48.68
CA VAL A 26 47.94 -47.10 50.03
C VAL A 26 48.76 -46.26 51.05
N ASN A 27 48.07 -45.47 51.89
CA ASN A 27 48.11 -45.42 53.39
C ASN A 27 48.20 -44.03 54.06
N GLY A 28 47.36 -43.84 55.09
CA GLY A 28 47.57 -42.89 56.20
C GLY A 28 46.41 -41.91 56.42
N CYS A 29 45.35 -42.28 57.15
CA CYS A 29 45.14 -42.00 58.59
C CYS A 29 44.75 -40.56 58.94
N HIS A 30 43.58 -40.42 59.59
CA HIS A 30 43.17 -39.37 60.53
C HIS A 30 43.00 -37.95 59.93
N SER A 31 41.96 -37.17 60.21
CA SER A 31 41.03 -37.16 61.31
C SER A 31 39.74 -36.45 60.88
N GLY A 32 38.61 -36.94 61.38
CA GLY A 32 37.36 -36.20 61.38
C GLY A 32 37.46 -35.03 62.37
N GLN A 33 37.71 -33.83 61.87
CA GLN A 33 37.38 -32.61 62.57
C GLN A 33 36.01 -32.15 62.10
N THR A 34 35.09 -32.47 63.00
CA THR A 34 33.65 -32.20 63.03
C THR A 34 33.28 -30.79 62.61
N ALA A 35 32.23 -30.69 61.80
CA ALA A 35 31.49 -29.44 61.55
C ALA A 35 31.08 -28.70 62.85
N ASP A 36 31.10 -29.39 64.00
CA ASP A 36 30.84 -28.84 65.33
C ASP A 36 31.92 -27.89 65.85
N SER A 37 33.21 -28.07 65.51
CA SER A 37 34.27 -27.15 65.93
C SER A 37 34.20 -25.84 65.15
N ALA A 38 33.95 -25.91 63.84
CA ALA A 38 33.67 -24.73 63.03
C ALA A 38 32.39 -23.99 63.48
N GLN A 39 31.33 -24.72 63.88
CA GLN A 39 30.13 -24.10 64.47
C GLN A 39 30.36 -23.50 65.85
N GLN A 40 31.20 -24.09 66.71
CA GLN A 40 31.53 -23.55 68.03
C GLN A 40 32.44 -22.32 67.93
N GLU A 41 33.37 -22.30 66.97
CA GLU A 41 34.23 -21.15 66.72
C GLU A 41 33.42 -19.99 66.12
N LEU A 42 32.49 -20.25 65.19
CA LEU A 42 31.52 -19.28 64.70
C LEU A 42 30.57 -18.76 65.80
N LYS A 43 30.08 -19.63 66.70
CA LYS A 43 29.29 -19.21 67.86
C LYS A 43 30.11 -18.36 68.82
N THR A 44 31.40 -18.64 68.99
CA THR A 44 32.29 -17.90 69.89
C THR A 44 32.65 -16.54 69.30
N GLN A 45 32.94 -16.45 68.00
CA GLN A 45 33.13 -15.19 67.28
C GLN A 45 31.84 -14.35 67.23
N ALA A 46 30.67 -14.98 67.00
CA ALA A 46 29.38 -14.30 67.05
C ALA A 46 29.03 -13.81 68.46
N LYS A 47 29.42 -14.55 69.52
CA LYS A 47 29.27 -14.15 70.92
C LYS A 47 30.27 -13.07 71.33
N GLN A 48 31.49 -13.07 70.78
CA GLN A 48 32.47 -12.00 70.94
C GLN A 48 32.03 -10.71 70.22
N ALA A 49 31.52 -10.80 68.99
CA ALA A 49 30.94 -9.66 68.28
C ALA A 49 29.69 -9.12 69.00
N LYS A 50 28.82 -10.02 69.49
CA LYS A 50 27.65 -9.64 70.31
C LYS A 50 28.04 -8.97 71.62
N ASN A 51 29.09 -9.46 72.29
CA ASN A 51 29.58 -8.89 73.56
C ASN A 51 30.38 -7.60 73.35
N GLN A 52 31.04 -7.41 72.21
CA GLN A 52 31.65 -6.13 71.82
C GLN A 52 30.60 -5.07 71.51
N LEU A 53 29.43 -5.46 70.97
CA LEU A 53 28.34 -4.55 70.62
C LEU A 53 27.34 -4.28 71.77
N SER A 54 27.50 -4.89 72.95
CA SER A 54 26.49 -4.83 74.02
C SER A 54 26.69 -3.74 75.10
N PRO A 55 27.89 -3.17 75.34
CA PRO A 55 28.05 -2.04 76.27
C PRO A 55 28.63 -0.75 75.62
N MET A 56 28.35 -0.48 74.33
CA MET A 56 28.92 0.68 73.63
C MET A 56 27.89 1.80 73.47
N GLY A 57 27.97 2.81 74.34
CA GLY A 57 27.52 4.16 74.01
C GLY A 57 28.42 4.76 72.92
N ASP A 58 27.86 5.66 72.11
CA ASP A 58 28.48 6.43 71.02
C ASP A 58 29.89 5.97 70.60
N LEU A 59 29.95 4.89 69.81
CA LEU A 59 31.21 4.42 69.23
C LEU A 59 31.44 5.14 67.89
N VAL A 60 32.58 5.84 67.76
CA VAL A 60 33.10 6.35 66.49
C VAL A 60 34.24 5.46 66.03
N MET A 61 34.07 4.80 64.89
CA MET A 61 35.13 4.01 64.26
C MET A 61 35.57 4.66 62.95
N GLU A 62 36.87 4.93 62.79
CA GLU A 62 37.45 5.40 61.54
C GLU A 62 37.90 4.22 60.67
N SER A 63 37.54 4.23 59.38
CA SER A 63 37.95 3.21 58.38
C SER A 63 37.61 1.75 58.74
N SER A 64 36.41 1.51 59.28
CA SER A 64 35.95 0.18 59.67
C SER A 64 34.97 -0.43 58.68
N GLU A 65 35.00 -1.76 58.55
CA GLU A 65 34.04 -2.51 57.76
C GLU A 65 33.08 -3.26 58.68
N LEU A 66 31.78 -3.26 58.34
CA LEU A 66 30.76 -4.08 58.99
C LEU A 66 30.18 -5.05 57.96
N SER A 67 29.82 -6.26 58.39
CA SER A 67 29.21 -7.25 57.51
C SER A 67 28.13 -8.05 58.22
N GLY A 68 27.16 -8.52 57.43
CA GLY A 68 26.10 -9.42 57.88
C GLY A 68 26.10 -10.70 57.08
N HIS A 69 25.92 -11.83 57.79
CA HIS A 69 25.87 -13.16 57.22
C HIS A 69 24.48 -13.78 57.41
N ASP A 70 24.06 -14.66 56.51
CA ASP A 70 22.84 -15.44 56.68
C ASP A 70 23.06 -16.62 57.64
N THR A 71 22.01 -17.41 57.89
CA THR A 71 22.07 -18.59 58.78
C THR A 71 23.01 -19.69 58.27
N LYS A 72 23.45 -19.62 57.01
CA LYS A 72 24.43 -20.53 56.40
C LYS A 72 25.84 -19.94 56.40
N GLY A 73 26.06 -18.80 57.05
CA GLY A 73 27.34 -18.11 57.09
C GLY A 73 27.71 -17.44 55.76
N ARG A 74 26.79 -17.32 54.80
CA ARG A 74 27.06 -16.64 53.53
C ARG A 74 26.91 -15.13 53.72
N LEU A 75 27.81 -14.36 53.12
CA LEU A 75 27.75 -12.91 53.16
C LEU A 75 26.46 -12.39 52.50
N VAL A 76 25.76 -11.47 53.16
CA VAL A 76 24.47 -10.88 52.74
C VAL A 76 24.64 -9.40 52.43
N TRP A 77 25.43 -8.70 53.24
CA TRP A 77 25.78 -7.30 53.05
C TRP A 77 27.15 -7.01 53.68
N LYS A 78 27.87 -6.04 53.11
CA LYS A 78 29.14 -5.51 53.60
C LYS A 78 29.11 -4.00 53.46
N VAL A 79 29.47 -3.26 54.50
CA VAL A 79 29.49 -1.79 54.48
C VAL A 79 30.84 -1.28 54.99
N GLY A 80 31.30 -0.16 54.46
CA GLY A 80 32.49 0.54 54.92
C GLY A 80 32.27 2.05 54.82
N ALA A 81 32.94 2.83 55.67
CA ALA A 81 32.81 4.28 55.69
C ALA A 81 34.07 4.94 56.25
N SER A 82 34.23 6.24 56.01
CA SER A 82 35.29 7.01 56.64
C SER A 82 35.05 7.15 58.15
N GLN A 83 33.78 7.34 58.56
CA GLN A 83 33.36 7.39 59.96
C GLN A 83 32.08 6.58 60.15
N ILE A 84 32.03 5.78 61.21
CA ILE A 84 30.82 5.05 61.64
C ILE A 84 30.45 5.53 63.03
N HIS A 85 29.26 6.08 63.18
CA HIS A 85 28.67 6.44 64.45
C HIS A 85 27.59 5.41 64.79
N VAL A 86 27.78 4.64 65.87
CA VAL A 86 26.78 3.69 66.35
C VAL A 86 26.16 4.25 67.61
N ALA A 87 24.85 4.47 67.58
CA ALA A 87 24.09 4.87 68.75
C ALA A 87 23.21 3.69 69.20
N ALA A 88 23.41 3.26 70.45
CA ALA A 88 22.54 2.30 71.09
C ALA A 88 21.18 2.97 71.33
N GLY A 89 20.07 2.31 70.95
CA GLY A 89 18.75 2.78 71.36
C GLY A 89 18.66 2.81 72.88
N GLU A 90 18.21 3.93 73.45
CA GLU A 90 18.12 4.13 74.92
C GLU A 90 17.15 3.15 75.61
N ASP A 91 16.29 2.49 74.83
CA ASP A 91 15.32 1.51 75.31
C ASP A 91 15.23 0.31 74.34
N GLN A 92 14.86 -0.88 74.82
CA GLN A 92 14.73 -2.09 73.97
C GLN A 92 13.72 -1.90 72.81
N ALA A 93 12.86 -0.88 72.91
CA ALA A 93 11.89 -0.51 71.89
C ALA A 93 12.44 0.39 70.77
N GLN A 94 13.57 1.09 70.97
CA GLN A 94 14.14 1.96 69.94
C GLN A 94 15.04 1.17 68.98
N PRO A 95 14.86 1.32 67.65
CA PRO A 95 15.69 0.63 66.68
C PRO A 95 17.15 1.09 66.83
N ARG A 96 18.07 0.13 66.91
CA ARG A 96 19.50 0.43 66.85
C ARG A 96 19.79 1.12 65.53
N HIS A 97 20.54 2.22 65.58
CA HIS A 97 20.90 2.96 64.38
C HIS A 97 22.41 3.17 64.28
N ALA A 98 22.90 3.13 63.04
CA ALA A 98 24.29 3.43 62.72
C ALA A 98 24.34 4.41 61.55
N ASN A 99 25.12 5.48 61.67
CA ASN A 99 25.31 6.48 60.64
C ASN A 99 26.73 6.39 60.08
N LEU A 100 26.84 6.21 58.76
CA LEU A 100 28.09 6.05 58.03
C LEU A 100 28.33 7.28 57.15
N ILE A 101 29.46 7.96 57.35
CA ILE A 101 29.86 9.14 56.56
C ILE A 101 30.83 8.70 55.46
N GLN A 102 30.54 9.10 54.21
CA GLN A 102 31.16 8.60 52.97
C GLN A 102 31.04 7.08 52.86
N GLY A 103 29.81 6.60 53.09
CA GLY A 103 29.51 5.18 53.16
C GLY A 103 29.53 4.50 51.78
N GLN A 104 30.01 3.26 51.79
CA GLN A 104 29.90 2.30 50.70
C GLN A 104 29.21 1.05 51.24
N ALA A 105 28.29 0.48 50.48
CA ALA A 105 27.60 -0.75 50.82
C ALA A 105 27.62 -1.70 49.63
N THR A 106 27.88 -2.98 49.86
CA THR A 106 27.72 -4.04 48.86
C THR A 106 26.73 -5.06 49.39
N LEU A 107 25.71 -5.36 48.59
CA LEU A 107 24.75 -6.41 48.88
C LEU A 107 25.12 -7.67 48.09
N TYR A 108 24.92 -8.81 48.73
CA TYR A 108 25.28 -10.11 48.21
C TYR A 108 24.04 -10.99 48.10
N ARG A 109 23.89 -11.73 47.00
CA ARG A 109 22.88 -12.76 46.82
C ARG A 109 23.60 -14.10 46.73
N GLU A 110 23.26 -15.01 47.65
CA GLU A 110 23.91 -16.33 47.75
C GLU A 110 25.44 -16.24 47.89
N GLY A 111 25.94 -15.23 48.61
CA GLY A 111 27.37 -15.00 48.81
C GLY A 111 28.09 -14.34 47.63
N LYS A 112 27.40 -14.04 46.52
CA LYS A 112 27.97 -13.32 45.36
C LYS A 112 27.53 -11.85 45.36
N PRO A 113 28.41 -10.89 45.03
CA PRO A 113 28.02 -9.50 44.87
C PRO A 113 26.84 -9.36 43.89
N GLU A 114 25.82 -8.60 44.30
CA GLU A 114 24.62 -8.33 43.52
C GLU A 114 24.57 -6.85 43.11
N SER A 115 24.81 -5.96 44.07
CA SER A 115 24.73 -4.52 43.89
C SER A 115 25.65 -3.80 44.87
N SER A 116 26.23 -2.68 44.44
CA SER A 116 26.98 -1.75 45.28
C SER A 116 26.27 -0.41 45.36
N PHE A 117 26.45 0.28 46.48
CA PHE A 117 25.92 1.60 46.78
C PHE A 117 27.03 2.47 47.35
N GLN A 118 27.02 3.76 47.01
CA GLN A 118 27.88 4.78 47.59
C GLN A 118 27.03 6.00 47.89
N ALA A 119 27.21 6.63 49.05
CA ALA A 119 26.52 7.86 49.41
C ALA A 119 27.30 8.65 50.45
N LYS A 120 27.06 9.97 50.52
CA LYS A 120 27.66 10.82 51.55
C LYS A 120 27.27 10.37 52.95
N ASN A 121 26.01 9.98 53.16
CA ASN A 121 25.53 9.42 54.42
C ASN A 121 24.75 8.14 54.17
N ILE A 122 25.00 7.10 54.96
CA ILE A 122 24.22 5.87 55.01
C ILE A 122 23.78 5.61 56.45
N GLU A 123 22.49 5.63 56.70
CA GLU A 123 21.87 5.32 57.99
C GLU A 123 21.30 3.89 57.95
N PHE A 124 21.68 3.07 58.91
CA PHE A 124 21.10 1.75 59.13
C PHE A 124 20.10 1.81 60.29
N PHE A 125 18.96 1.17 60.10
CA PHE A 125 17.96 0.95 61.13
C PHE A 125 17.71 -0.55 61.24
N ASP A 126 17.95 -1.12 62.42
CA ASP A 126 17.50 -2.48 62.72
C ASP A 126 16.04 -2.43 63.18
N THR A 127 15.14 -2.93 62.33
CA THR A 127 13.69 -2.92 62.59
C THR A 127 13.18 -4.34 62.77
N ALA A 128 11.97 -4.51 63.31
CA ALA A 128 11.31 -5.81 63.35
C ALA A 128 11.15 -6.46 61.95
N GLN A 129 11.15 -5.66 60.89
CA GLN A 129 11.07 -6.13 59.50
C GLN A 129 12.44 -6.44 58.87
N GLY A 130 13.53 -6.26 59.63
CA GLY A 130 14.91 -6.43 59.20
C GLY A 130 15.66 -5.10 59.06
N VAL A 131 16.87 -5.19 58.52
CA VAL A 131 17.76 -4.03 58.33
C VAL A 131 17.24 -3.16 57.19
N ARG A 132 17.04 -1.88 57.49
CA ARG A 132 16.70 -0.81 56.54
C ARG A 132 17.89 0.11 56.39
N MET A 133 18.29 0.42 55.17
CA MET A 133 19.41 1.29 54.83
C MET A 133 18.87 2.54 54.13
N VAL A 134 19.05 3.72 54.72
CA VAL A 134 18.64 5.00 54.17
C VAL A 134 19.88 5.77 53.74
N MET A 135 19.97 6.13 52.46
CA MET A 135 21.14 6.74 51.85
C MET A 135 20.81 8.16 51.38
N SER A 136 21.71 9.12 51.61
CA SER A 136 21.50 10.51 51.21
C SER A 136 22.79 11.23 50.81
N GLY A 137 22.62 12.36 50.12
CA GLY A 137 23.72 13.24 49.71
C GLY A 137 24.44 12.77 48.45
N GLY A 138 23.69 12.27 47.46
CA GLY A 138 24.22 11.80 46.18
C GLY A 138 24.49 10.30 46.19
N VAL A 139 23.41 9.52 46.19
CA VAL A 139 23.46 8.06 46.12
C VAL A 139 23.84 7.64 44.70
N GLN A 140 24.83 6.77 44.61
CA GLN A 140 25.20 6.04 43.41
C GLN A 140 24.98 4.55 43.68
N ALA A 141 24.31 3.85 42.78
CA ALA A 141 24.19 2.39 42.84
C ALA A 141 24.63 1.76 41.53
N GLN A 142 25.21 0.57 41.61
CA GLN A 142 25.66 -0.19 40.46
C GLN A 142 25.33 -1.67 40.64
N THR A 143 24.81 -2.30 39.59
CA THR A 143 24.57 -3.75 39.58
C THR A 143 25.86 -4.50 39.26
N THR A 144 26.13 -5.60 39.97
CA THR A 144 27.25 -6.52 39.73
C THR A 144 26.80 -7.98 39.58
N GLY A 145 25.49 -8.22 39.63
CA GLY A 145 24.92 -9.57 39.57
C GLY A 145 25.14 -10.30 38.23
N PRO A 146 24.96 -11.63 38.21
CA PRO A 146 25.24 -12.48 37.04
C PRO A 146 24.47 -12.11 35.78
N TRP A 147 23.27 -11.52 35.92
CA TRP A 147 22.42 -11.15 34.79
C TRP A 147 23.00 -10.01 33.95
N THR A 148 23.91 -9.21 34.51
CA THR A 148 24.51 -8.06 33.81
C THR A 148 25.28 -8.48 32.56
N GLY A 149 25.87 -9.69 32.56
CA GLY A 149 26.36 -10.44 31.39
C GLY A 149 26.79 -9.59 30.19
N GLN A 150 26.11 -9.78 29.06
CA GLN A 150 26.38 -9.09 27.79
C GLN A 150 25.85 -7.65 27.73
N ARG A 151 24.93 -7.25 28.63
CA ARG A 151 24.28 -5.93 28.60
C ARG A 151 25.02 -4.88 29.43
N GLY A 152 25.93 -5.32 30.29
CA GLY A 152 26.66 -4.48 31.22
C GLY A 152 25.83 -4.07 32.44
N PRO A 153 26.49 -3.40 33.41
CA PRO A 153 25.86 -2.97 34.64
C PRO A 153 24.84 -1.86 34.38
N VAL A 154 23.79 -1.81 35.21
CA VAL A 154 22.94 -0.63 35.37
C VAL A 154 23.55 0.25 36.45
N LEU A 155 23.78 1.51 36.09
CA LEU A 155 24.19 2.57 37.00
C LEU A 155 22.96 3.39 37.40
N MET A 156 22.81 3.73 38.66
CA MET A 156 21.72 4.56 39.20
C MET A 156 22.31 5.72 40.00
N GLN A 157 21.75 6.91 39.83
CA GLN A 157 22.05 8.10 40.63
C GLN A 157 20.75 8.67 41.20
N SER A 158 20.79 9.11 42.46
CA SER A 158 19.65 9.70 43.14
C SER A 158 20.10 10.56 44.34
N PRO A 159 19.40 11.65 44.69
CA PRO A 159 19.69 12.38 45.94
C PRO A 159 19.45 11.55 47.20
N ARG A 160 18.48 10.63 47.16
CA ARG A 160 18.06 9.81 48.30
C ARG A 160 17.52 8.46 47.85
N ALA A 161 17.98 7.41 48.52
CA ALA A 161 17.48 6.06 48.29
C ALA A 161 17.33 5.30 49.61
N GLU A 162 16.50 4.27 49.58
CA GLU A 162 16.21 3.42 50.71
C GLU A 162 16.21 1.97 50.26
N VAL A 163 16.86 1.10 51.02
CA VAL A 163 16.90 -0.33 50.79
C VAL A 163 16.38 -1.07 52.02
N ASN A 164 15.40 -1.94 51.82
CA ASN A 164 15.11 -2.99 52.78
C ASN A 164 15.98 -4.21 52.43
N VAL A 165 16.98 -4.49 53.26
CA VAL A 165 18.00 -5.52 52.97
C VAL A 165 17.40 -6.93 52.98
N LYS A 166 16.37 -7.15 53.80
CA LYS A 166 15.68 -8.45 53.92
C LYS A 166 14.82 -8.73 52.69
N THR A 167 13.98 -7.78 52.29
CA THR A 167 13.08 -7.94 51.13
C THR A 167 13.74 -7.62 49.80
N ARG A 168 14.97 -7.09 49.82
CA ARG A 168 15.74 -6.67 48.65
C ARG A 168 15.00 -5.64 47.79
N ARG A 169 14.22 -4.78 48.44
CA ARG A 169 13.48 -3.70 47.80
C ARG A 169 14.24 -2.39 47.91
N LEU A 170 14.41 -1.73 46.78
CA LEU A 170 15.01 -0.41 46.63
C LEU A 170 13.92 0.61 46.27
N LEU A 171 13.89 1.73 47.00
CA LEU A 171 13.09 2.91 46.72
C LEU A 171 14.03 4.10 46.51
N ALA A 172 13.80 4.93 45.50
CA ALA A 172 14.61 6.13 45.27
C ALA A 172 13.79 7.26 44.62
N THR A 173 14.25 8.50 44.78
CA THR A 173 13.61 9.70 44.20
C THR A 173 14.54 10.42 43.23
N GLN A 174 13.99 11.17 42.27
CA GLN A 174 14.74 11.92 41.25
C GLN A 174 15.85 11.09 40.61
N VAL A 175 15.47 9.92 40.10
CA VAL A 175 16.40 8.87 39.72
C VAL A 175 16.89 9.10 38.30
N GLN A 176 18.17 8.87 38.08
CA GLN A 176 18.80 8.75 36.78
C GLN A 176 19.43 7.36 36.66
N MET A 177 19.13 6.62 35.61
CA MET A 177 19.63 5.27 35.38
C MET A 177 20.30 5.18 34.02
N THR A 178 21.42 4.47 33.93
CA THR A 178 22.14 4.26 32.67
C THR A 178 22.53 2.79 32.50
N GLN A 179 22.26 2.23 31.32
CA GLN A 179 22.83 0.95 30.88
C GLN A 179 23.28 1.10 29.43
N ALA A 180 24.57 0.84 29.17
CA ALA A 180 25.19 1.08 27.87
C ALA A 180 24.89 2.51 27.36
N LYS A 181 24.12 2.65 26.28
CA LYS A 181 23.76 3.94 25.67
C LYS A 181 22.35 4.42 26.06
N THR A 182 21.64 3.69 26.91
CA THR A 182 20.29 4.04 27.35
C THR A 182 20.38 4.83 28.66
N HIS A 183 19.74 5.99 28.70
CA HIS A 183 19.65 6.87 29.86
C HIS A 183 18.17 7.09 30.21
N VAL A 184 17.78 6.81 31.45
CA VAL A 184 16.40 6.91 31.93
C VAL A 184 16.34 7.82 33.15
N VAL A 185 15.39 8.76 33.16
CA VAL A 185 15.10 9.61 34.32
C VAL A 185 13.65 9.46 34.76
N ALA A 186 13.40 9.54 36.07
CA ALA A 186 12.05 9.50 36.65
C ALA A 186 12.01 10.21 38.01
N ARG A 187 10.82 10.62 38.47
CA ARG A 187 10.65 11.20 39.81
C ARG A 187 10.81 10.18 40.92
N ALA A 188 10.43 8.92 40.70
CA ALA A 188 10.55 7.85 41.67
C ALA A 188 10.87 6.49 41.02
N LEU A 189 11.51 5.63 41.81
CA LEU A 189 11.85 4.25 41.46
C LEU A 189 11.40 3.31 42.58
N THR A 190 10.81 2.18 42.19
CA THR A 190 10.73 0.95 42.98
C THR A 190 11.42 -0.17 42.20
N ALA A 191 12.39 -0.85 42.80
CA ALA A 191 13.09 -1.96 42.15
C ALA A 191 13.52 -3.02 43.16
N ASP A 192 13.98 -4.17 42.65
CA ASP A 192 14.86 -5.03 43.43
C ASP A 192 16.26 -4.41 43.53
N THR A 193 17.04 -4.79 44.55
CA THR A 193 18.41 -4.27 44.73
C THR A 193 19.34 -4.67 43.58
N GLY A 194 19.04 -5.76 42.88
CA GLY A 194 19.76 -6.17 41.68
C GLY A 194 19.39 -5.36 40.45
N LEU A 195 18.40 -4.44 40.50
CA LEU A 195 17.88 -3.62 39.40
C LEU A 195 17.55 -4.40 38.11
N ALA A 196 17.24 -5.69 38.23
CA ALA A 196 16.87 -6.49 37.06
C ALA A 196 15.54 -6.02 36.47
N ILE A 197 14.63 -5.55 37.35
CA ILE A 197 13.35 -4.94 37.03
C ILE A 197 13.18 -3.64 37.83
N ALA A 198 12.83 -2.56 37.13
CA ALA A 198 12.61 -1.24 37.71
C ALA A 198 11.21 -0.72 37.36
N GLN A 199 10.43 -0.34 38.36
CA GLN A 199 9.17 0.40 38.23
C GLN A 199 9.45 1.89 38.45
N LEU A 200 9.24 2.69 37.43
CA LEU A 200 9.54 4.11 37.36
C LEU A 200 8.23 4.90 37.34
N HIS A 201 8.16 5.95 38.13
CA HIS A 201 6.95 6.78 38.25
C HIS A 201 7.29 8.27 38.14
N GLY A 202 6.38 9.01 37.48
CA GLY A 202 6.39 10.46 37.34
C GLY A 202 7.41 10.97 36.33
N ASP A 203 6.90 11.55 35.24
CA ASP A 203 7.68 12.15 34.13
C ASP A 203 8.83 11.26 33.65
N VAL A 204 8.56 9.97 33.42
CA VAL A 204 9.57 9.04 32.95
C VAL A 204 10.06 9.49 31.58
N LYS A 205 11.37 9.67 31.43
CA LYS A 205 12.01 9.97 30.14
C LYS A 205 13.18 9.04 29.90
N ALA A 206 13.10 8.24 28.86
CA ALA A 206 14.18 7.39 28.38
C ALA A 206 14.77 7.96 27.08
N THR A 207 16.09 8.02 26.99
CA THR A 207 16.86 8.45 25.81
C THR A 207 17.81 7.33 25.44
N ALA A 208 17.78 6.90 24.18
CA ALA A 208 18.67 5.90 23.62
C ALA A 208 19.01 6.29 22.16
N PRO A 209 20.00 5.64 21.51
CA PRO A 209 20.25 5.82 20.08
C PRO A 209 19.01 5.59 19.20
N GLU A 210 18.10 4.74 19.67
CA GLU A 210 16.82 4.41 19.04
C GLU A 210 15.74 5.47 19.25
N GLY A 211 16.02 6.54 20.00
CA GLY A 211 15.10 7.67 20.18
C GLY A 211 14.79 8.01 21.63
N VAL A 212 13.74 8.81 21.82
CA VAL A 212 13.30 9.32 23.11
C VAL A 212 11.88 8.86 23.41
N VAL A 213 11.65 8.33 24.61
CA VAL A 213 10.32 7.96 25.11
C VAL A 213 10.02 8.78 26.36
N VAL A 214 8.83 9.39 26.41
CA VAL A 214 8.28 10.06 27.59
C VAL A 214 6.96 9.39 27.98
N ALA A 215 6.73 9.19 29.27
CA ALA A 215 5.51 8.60 29.82
C ALA A 215 5.28 9.00 31.28
N ASP A 216 4.09 8.73 31.82
CA ASP A 216 3.79 8.94 33.23
C ASP A 216 4.47 7.86 34.10
N GLU A 217 4.47 6.61 33.61
CA GLU A 217 5.05 5.44 34.29
C GLU A 217 5.76 4.52 33.31
N ALA A 218 6.73 3.75 33.82
CA ALA A 218 7.35 2.68 33.06
C ALA A 218 7.78 1.49 33.93
N THR A 219 7.69 0.29 33.38
CA THR A 219 8.37 -0.89 33.89
C THR A 219 9.50 -1.24 32.95
N TRP A 220 10.72 -1.25 33.47
CA TRP A 220 11.93 -1.58 32.72
C TRP A 220 12.51 -2.90 33.18
N LYS A 221 12.61 -3.88 32.28
CA LYS A 221 13.25 -5.17 32.52
C LYS A 221 14.63 -5.16 31.87
N TRP A 222 15.61 -4.65 32.61
CA TRP A 222 16.97 -4.41 32.10
C TRP A 222 17.65 -5.68 31.58
N HIS A 223 17.44 -6.81 32.26
CA HIS A 223 18.00 -8.09 31.87
C HIS A 223 17.38 -8.66 30.58
N GLU A 224 16.08 -8.45 30.35
CA GLU A 224 15.38 -8.87 29.13
C GLU A 224 15.54 -7.85 28.00
N GLY A 225 15.92 -6.60 28.28
CA GLY A 225 15.90 -5.53 27.29
C GLY A 225 14.51 -5.10 26.86
N ARG A 226 13.52 -5.28 27.74
CA ARG A 226 12.12 -4.95 27.49
C ARG A 226 11.68 -3.78 28.36
N ALA A 227 10.85 -2.91 27.80
CA ALA A 227 10.28 -1.78 28.51
C ALA A 227 8.78 -1.68 28.21
N GLN A 228 8.00 -1.40 29.24
CA GLN A 228 6.58 -1.09 29.12
C GLN A 228 6.35 0.31 29.68
N ALA A 229 5.69 1.18 28.93
CA ALA A 229 5.40 2.54 29.36
C ALA A 229 3.90 2.82 29.32
N TYR A 230 3.40 3.61 30.26
CA TYR A 230 1.99 3.87 30.48
C TYR A 230 1.75 5.35 30.77
N GLY A 231 0.58 5.84 30.33
CA GLY A 231 0.16 7.21 30.56
C GLY A 231 0.87 8.21 29.65
N LYS A 232 0.09 8.88 28.79
CA LYS A 232 0.54 9.91 27.84
C LYS A 232 1.87 9.58 27.15
N VAL A 233 1.98 8.36 26.62
CA VAL A 233 3.23 7.90 26.01
C VAL A 233 3.52 8.71 24.76
N LYS A 234 4.75 9.22 24.65
CA LYS A 234 5.28 9.90 23.46
C LYS A 234 6.65 9.32 23.13
N ALA A 235 6.75 8.62 22.00
CA ALA A 235 8.00 8.14 21.42
C ALA A 235 8.43 9.07 20.27
N THR A 236 9.73 9.36 20.15
CA THR A 236 10.29 10.22 19.10
C THR A 236 11.56 9.60 18.49
N HIS A 237 11.62 9.48 17.17
CA HIS A 237 12.76 8.96 16.39
C HIS A 237 12.80 9.63 15.01
N ASP A 238 13.97 10.14 14.54
CA ASP A 238 14.16 10.76 13.21
C ASP A 238 13.02 11.70 12.77
N ALA A 239 12.68 12.67 13.63
CA ALA A 239 11.57 13.62 13.46
C ALA A 239 10.15 13.03 13.44
N THR A 240 10.00 11.70 13.57
CA THR A 240 8.70 11.04 13.75
C THR A 240 8.33 11.01 15.23
N ILE A 241 7.11 11.46 15.54
CA ILE A 241 6.53 11.44 16.88
C ILE A 241 5.35 10.47 16.87
N ILE A 242 5.34 9.51 17.78
CA ILE A 242 4.24 8.56 17.97
C ILE A 242 3.71 8.71 19.39
N THR A 243 2.42 8.98 19.53
CA THR A 243 1.75 9.09 20.83
C THR A 243 0.70 8.01 21.02
N GLY A 244 0.51 7.54 22.26
CA GLY A 244 -0.48 6.53 22.60
C GLY A 244 -0.65 6.39 24.12
N ALA A 245 -1.53 5.47 24.55
CA ALA A 245 -1.77 5.22 25.97
C ALA A 245 -0.73 4.28 26.60
N ARG A 246 -0.23 3.31 25.81
CA ARG A 246 0.74 2.30 26.24
C ARG A 246 1.76 2.00 25.15
N LEU A 247 3.00 1.76 25.55
CA LEU A 247 4.09 1.23 24.72
C LEU A 247 4.59 -0.09 25.33
N ASP A 248 4.84 -1.09 24.49
CA ASP A 248 5.64 -2.27 24.79
C ASP A 248 6.83 -2.30 23.81
N ALA A 249 8.06 -2.26 24.31
CA ALA A 249 9.27 -2.13 23.52
C ALA A 249 10.28 -3.23 23.84
N ASP A 250 10.93 -3.76 22.82
CA ASP A 250 11.95 -4.79 22.90
C ASP A 250 13.21 -4.39 22.13
N SER A 251 14.26 -4.08 22.88
CA SER A 251 15.55 -3.64 22.35
C SER A 251 16.33 -4.75 21.64
N ASN A 252 16.04 -6.02 21.89
CA ASN A 252 16.77 -7.13 21.27
C ASN A 252 16.37 -7.31 19.82
N ILE A 253 15.06 -7.21 19.55
CA ILE A 253 14.49 -7.35 18.20
C ILE A 253 14.21 -6.01 17.52
N LYS A 254 14.50 -4.91 18.21
CA LYS A 254 14.34 -3.53 17.73
C LYS A 254 12.90 -3.17 17.36
N GLN A 255 11.94 -3.57 18.18
CA GLN A 255 10.51 -3.38 17.90
C GLN A 255 9.74 -2.80 19.09
N GLY A 256 8.74 -1.97 18.78
CA GLY A 256 7.81 -1.42 19.75
C GLY A 256 6.38 -1.43 19.25
N ALA A 257 5.43 -1.64 20.15
CA ALA A 257 4.00 -1.59 19.88
C ALA A 257 3.35 -0.51 20.75
N LEU A 258 2.72 0.49 20.11
CA LEU A 258 1.93 1.51 20.78
C LEU A 258 0.44 1.20 20.60
N THR A 259 -0.35 1.43 21.65
CA THR A 259 -1.79 1.11 21.68
C THR A 259 -2.59 2.20 22.38
N GLY A 260 -3.91 2.20 22.18
CA GLY A 260 -4.87 3.08 22.86
C GLY A 260 -5.01 4.45 22.20
N GLY A 261 -5.44 4.46 20.94
CA GLY A 261 -5.68 5.70 20.18
C GLY A 261 -4.36 6.35 19.72
N VAL A 262 -3.60 5.62 18.92
CA VAL A 262 -2.26 6.02 18.50
C VAL A 262 -2.34 7.14 17.47
N ARG A 263 -1.49 8.15 17.61
CA ARG A 263 -1.26 9.18 16.60
C ARG A 263 0.20 9.22 16.20
N VAL A 264 0.46 9.24 14.90
CA VAL A 264 1.79 9.39 14.31
C VAL A 264 1.84 10.76 13.64
N ALA A 265 2.89 11.52 13.89
CA ALA A 265 3.22 12.75 13.18
C ALA A 265 4.63 12.64 12.63
N ALA A 266 4.78 12.74 11.32
CA ALA A 266 6.04 12.70 10.60
C ALA A 266 6.17 13.94 9.70
N PRO A 267 7.36 14.28 9.17
CA PRO A 267 7.54 15.47 8.32
C PRO A 267 6.61 15.52 7.10
N GLN A 268 6.21 14.36 6.58
CA GLN A 268 5.39 14.23 5.38
C GLN A 268 3.90 14.03 5.64
N GLY A 269 3.45 13.87 6.90
CA GLY A 269 2.04 13.59 7.17
C GLY A 269 1.72 13.15 8.59
N GLN A 270 0.45 12.82 8.81
CA GLN A 270 -0.07 12.37 10.10
C GLN A 270 -0.92 11.12 9.93
N ALA A 271 -0.84 10.17 10.85
CA ALA A 271 -1.69 8.99 10.87
C ALA A 271 -2.36 8.78 12.23
N GLN A 272 -3.54 8.17 12.23
CA GLN A 272 -4.26 7.74 13.43
C GLN A 272 -4.64 6.27 13.28
N ALA A 273 -4.52 5.50 14.36
CA ALA A 273 -4.86 4.07 14.38
C ALA A 273 -5.11 3.58 15.82
N SER A 274 -5.69 2.39 15.97
CA SER A 274 -5.83 1.77 17.29
C SER A 274 -4.50 1.24 17.84
N THR A 275 -3.64 0.73 16.95
CA THR A 275 -2.33 0.16 17.29
C THR A 275 -1.32 0.49 16.20
N VAL A 276 -0.08 0.76 16.59
CA VAL A 276 1.06 0.94 15.69
C VAL A 276 2.23 0.08 16.17
N HIS A 277 2.76 -0.74 15.27
CA HIS A 277 4.02 -1.44 15.44
C HIS A 277 5.12 -0.67 14.71
N TYR A 278 6.22 -0.40 15.40
CA TYR A 278 7.39 0.26 14.84
C TYR A 278 8.62 -0.63 14.98
N ASN A 279 9.28 -0.91 13.86
CA ASN A 279 10.59 -1.54 13.82
C ASN A 279 11.65 -0.47 13.52
N TRP A 280 12.35 -0.01 14.56
CA TRP A 280 13.40 1.01 14.39
C TRP A 280 14.70 0.45 13.81
N GLY A 281 14.83 -0.87 13.68
CA GLY A 281 15.94 -1.49 12.94
C GLY A 281 15.83 -1.29 11.42
N SER A 282 14.61 -1.29 10.89
CA SER A 282 14.32 -1.12 9.46
C SER A 282 13.60 0.19 9.12
N GLY A 283 13.13 0.94 10.12
CA GLY A 283 12.26 2.10 9.95
C GLY A 283 10.83 1.74 9.51
N ALA A 284 10.41 0.47 9.63
CA ALA A 284 9.08 0.04 9.18
C ALA A 284 8.00 0.33 10.23
N LEU A 285 6.86 0.85 9.78
CA LEU A 285 5.66 1.13 10.55
C LEU A 285 4.49 0.29 10.03
N SER A 286 3.75 -0.32 10.94
CA SER A 286 2.49 -1.02 10.64
C SER A 286 1.40 -0.51 11.56
N ALA A 287 0.36 0.10 10.99
CA ALA A 287 -0.77 0.68 11.70
C ALA A 287 -2.03 -0.17 11.44
N GLN A 288 -2.85 -0.38 12.46
CA GLN A 288 -4.06 -1.22 12.36
C GLN A 288 -5.21 -0.75 13.26
N GLY A 289 -6.41 -1.22 12.93
CA GLY A 289 -7.64 -0.99 13.69
C GLY A 289 -8.29 0.34 13.35
N GLY A 290 -8.58 0.54 12.05
CA GLY A 290 -9.17 1.76 11.51
C GLY A 290 -8.13 2.86 11.37
N VAL A 291 -7.35 2.79 10.30
CA VAL A 291 -6.26 3.71 10.04
C VAL A 291 -6.76 4.89 9.19
N THR A 292 -6.39 6.10 9.59
CA THR A 292 -6.55 7.32 8.78
C THR A 292 -5.17 7.96 8.62
N LEU A 293 -4.68 8.07 7.39
CA LEU A 293 -3.44 8.74 7.01
C LEU A 293 -3.77 10.01 6.21
N VAL A 294 -3.22 11.15 6.64
CA VAL A 294 -3.33 12.43 5.95
C VAL A 294 -1.95 12.88 5.48
N LYS A 295 -1.78 13.07 4.17
CA LYS A 295 -0.51 13.49 3.53
C LYS A 295 -0.80 14.22 2.23
N ASP A 296 -0.10 15.33 1.97
CA ASP A 296 -0.15 16.07 0.70
C ASP A 296 -1.58 16.38 0.17
N ASN A 297 -2.47 16.85 1.06
CA ASN A 297 -3.90 17.11 0.80
C ASN A 297 -4.73 15.87 0.40
N ALA A 298 -4.20 14.68 0.65
CA ALA A 298 -4.92 13.43 0.49
C ALA A 298 -5.21 12.80 1.85
N THR A 299 -6.35 12.12 1.95
CA THR A 299 -6.75 11.32 3.10
C THR A 299 -6.95 9.88 2.66
N LEU A 300 -6.21 8.96 3.28
CA LEU A 300 -6.27 7.53 3.05
C LEU A 300 -6.85 6.85 4.28
N THR A 301 -7.91 6.08 4.11
CA THR A 301 -8.50 5.25 5.16
C THR A 301 -8.44 3.77 4.78
N ALA A 302 -8.13 2.91 5.75
CA ALA A 302 -7.98 1.48 5.55
C ALA A 302 -8.07 0.71 6.89
N ALA A 303 -8.26 -0.61 6.85
CA ALA A 303 -8.16 -1.44 8.04
C ALA A 303 -6.72 -1.52 8.58
N ARG A 304 -5.74 -1.58 7.66
CA ARG A 304 -4.31 -1.64 7.93
C ARG A 304 -3.52 -0.80 6.92
N ILE A 305 -2.42 -0.19 7.39
CA ILE A 305 -1.42 0.47 6.56
C ILE A 305 -0.02 0.04 7.01
N ASP A 306 0.79 -0.43 6.07
CA ASP A 306 2.23 -0.64 6.26
C ASP A 306 3.00 0.43 5.48
N THR A 307 4.01 1.02 6.11
CA THR A 307 4.76 2.16 5.55
C THR A 307 6.16 2.28 6.17
N ASP A 308 7.00 3.16 5.62
CA ASP A 308 8.26 3.56 6.26
C ASP A 308 8.06 4.74 7.24
N ASN A 309 9.06 5.02 8.07
CA ASN A 309 9.00 6.09 9.07
C ASN A 309 8.91 7.51 8.48
N GLN A 310 9.13 7.67 7.18
CA GLN A 310 8.96 8.94 6.47
C GLN A 310 7.64 9.01 5.69
N LEU A 311 6.82 7.94 5.74
CA LEU A 311 5.57 7.79 5.00
C LEU A 311 5.76 7.91 3.48
N ASN A 312 6.91 7.51 2.92
CA ASN A 312 7.21 7.67 1.49
C ASN A 312 6.51 6.62 0.61
N HIS A 313 6.38 5.41 1.12
CA HIS A 313 5.62 4.34 0.51
C HIS A 313 4.60 3.79 1.50
N ALA A 314 3.35 3.60 1.08
CA ALA A 314 2.34 2.99 1.90
C ALA A 314 1.57 1.91 1.12
N THR A 315 1.43 0.75 1.73
CA THR A 315 0.55 -0.33 1.27
C THR A 315 -0.61 -0.46 2.26
N SER A 316 -1.82 -0.63 1.74
CA SER A 316 -3.05 -0.61 2.54
C SER A 316 -4.01 -1.69 2.10
N ASP A 317 -4.74 -2.25 3.06
CA ASP A 317 -5.72 -3.31 2.84
C ASP A 317 -6.97 -3.12 3.72
N GLY A 318 -8.05 -3.81 3.31
CA GLY A 318 -9.31 -3.87 4.05
C GLY A 318 -10.18 -2.63 3.85
N ALA A 319 -10.93 -2.60 2.74
CA ALA A 319 -11.86 -1.52 2.36
C ALA A 319 -11.18 -0.14 2.32
N VAL A 320 -10.23 0.00 1.40
CA VAL A 320 -9.44 1.22 1.23
C VAL A 320 -10.27 2.32 0.59
N VAL A 321 -10.19 3.53 1.15
CA VAL A 321 -10.71 4.76 0.53
C VAL A 321 -9.64 5.83 0.53
N LEU A 322 -9.27 6.31 -0.66
CA LEU A 322 -8.37 7.44 -0.88
C LEU A 322 -9.16 8.63 -1.39
N HIS A 323 -9.17 9.73 -0.64
CA HIS A 323 -9.69 11.02 -1.05
C HIS A 323 -8.55 11.97 -1.41
N ARG A 324 -8.63 12.64 -2.56
CA ARG A 324 -7.71 13.71 -2.95
C ARG A 324 -8.44 14.75 -3.79
N GLY A 325 -8.58 15.96 -3.24
CA GLY A 325 -9.43 17.00 -3.84
C GLY A 325 -10.85 16.47 -4.05
N ASP A 326 -11.37 16.62 -5.27
CA ASP A 326 -12.72 16.17 -5.65
C ASP A 326 -12.75 14.70 -6.14
N THR A 327 -11.65 13.97 -5.97
CA THR A 327 -11.54 12.57 -6.40
C THR A 327 -11.56 11.61 -5.22
N THR A 328 -12.18 10.46 -5.45
CA THR A 328 -12.24 9.36 -4.50
C THR A 328 -11.91 8.04 -5.20
N LEU A 329 -11.06 7.24 -4.59
CA LEU A 329 -10.72 5.89 -5.03
C LEU A 329 -11.09 4.89 -3.93
N HIS A 330 -11.97 3.94 -4.26
CA HIS A 330 -12.34 2.81 -3.42
C HIS A 330 -11.68 1.54 -3.94
N ALA A 331 -11.11 0.71 -3.07
CA ALA A 331 -10.46 -0.55 -3.46
C ALA A 331 -10.36 -1.54 -2.29
N GLY A 332 -10.10 -2.83 -2.59
CA GLY A 332 -9.76 -3.83 -1.58
C GLY A 332 -8.33 -3.65 -1.05
N SER A 333 -7.40 -3.24 -1.91
CA SER A 333 -6.02 -2.93 -1.58
C SER A 333 -5.50 -1.73 -2.38
N LEU A 334 -4.50 -1.04 -1.82
CA LEU A 334 -3.87 0.12 -2.44
C LEU A 334 -2.38 0.18 -2.11
N SER A 335 -1.56 0.55 -3.09
CA SER A 335 -0.15 0.90 -2.93
C SER A 335 0.08 2.30 -3.46
N VAL A 336 0.60 3.20 -2.63
CA VAL A 336 0.99 4.56 -3.02
C VAL A 336 2.49 4.78 -2.83
N THR A 337 3.10 5.54 -3.73
CA THR A 337 4.54 5.87 -3.69
C THR A 337 4.79 7.36 -3.89
N GLY A 338 5.82 7.88 -3.23
CA GLY A 338 6.28 9.27 -3.36
C GLY A 338 5.33 10.27 -2.68
N LYS A 339 5.08 11.41 -3.33
CA LYS A 339 4.07 12.40 -2.92
C LYS A 339 2.65 12.00 -3.35
N MET A 340 2.38 10.69 -3.25
CA MET A 340 1.20 10.04 -3.84
C MET A 340 1.04 10.35 -5.33
N THR A 341 2.13 10.44 -6.08
CA THR A 341 2.10 10.71 -7.54
C THR A 341 1.77 9.46 -8.35
N ARG A 342 1.87 8.28 -7.72
CA ARG A 342 1.48 6.98 -8.28
C ARG A 342 0.66 6.21 -7.25
N ALA A 343 -0.46 5.64 -7.71
CA ALA A 343 -1.36 4.81 -6.93
C ALA A 343 -1.72 3.55 -7.73
N VAL A 344 -1.60 2.38 -7.10
CA VAL A 344 -1.92 1.08 -7.69
C VAL A 344 -2.96 0.40 -6.81
N ALA A 345 -4.16 0.21 -7.33
CA ALA A 345 -5.32 -0.26 -6.59
C ALA A 345 -5.82 -1.60 -7.14
N GLY A 346 -6.34 -2.47 -6.27
CA GLY A 346 -6.87 -3.78 -6.65
C GLY A 346 -8.01 -4.26 -5.77
N GLY A 347 -8.65 -5.36 -6.18
CA GLY A 347 -9.73 -5.99 -5.42
C GLY A 347 -11.07 -5.27 -5.55
N GLY A 348 -11.47 -4.95 -6.79
CA GLY A 348 -12.71 -4.24 -7.08
C GLY A 348 -12.55 -2.74 -6.84
N VAL A 349 -12.02 -2.04 -7.86
CA VAL A 349 -11.72 -0.62 -7.80
C VAL A 349 -12.87 0.20 -8.34
N THR A 350 -13.22 1.27 -7.64
CA THR A 350 -14.08 2.35 -8.13
C THR A 350 -13.35 3.68 -7.96
N PHE A 351 -12.99 4.33 -9.06
CA PHE A 351 -12.43 5.68 -9.08
C PHE A 351 -13.50 6.67 -9.55
N VAL A 352 -13.73 7.69 -8.74
CA VAL A 352 -14.77 8.70 -8.93
C VAL A 352 -14.12 10.08 -8.93
N GLY A 353 -14.38 10.85 -9.97
CA GLY A 353 -14.18 12.30 -10.03
C GLY A 353 -15.47 13.00 -10.47
N PRO A 354 -15.48 14.34 -10.59
CA PRO A 354 -16.70 15.12 -10.85
C PRO A 354 -17.53 14.67 -12.05
N ASP A 355 -16.88 14.31 -13.16
CA ASP A 355 -17.52 13.83 -14.38
C ASP A 355 -16.85 12.58 -14.93
N THR A 356 -16.16 11.82 -14.08
CA THR A 356 -15.41 10.62 -14.49
C THR A 356 -15.63 9.52 -13.47
N HIS A 357 -16.02 8.36 -13.98
CA HIS A 357 -16.29 7.19 -13.16
C HIS A 357 -15.66 5.98 -13.81
N ILE A 358 -14.78 5.30 -13.08
CA ILE A 358 -14.03 4.14 -13.56
C ILE A 358 -14.25 2.99 -12.59
N LYS A 359 -14.70 1.84 -13.11
CA LYS A 359 -14.80 0.58 -12.38
C LYS A 359 -13.94 -0.47 -13.06
N ALA A 360 -13.14 -1.21 -12.29
CA ALA A 360 -12.30 -2.28 -12.80
C ALA A 360 -11.81 -3.19 -11.66
N ASN A 361 -11.26 -4.36 -11.96
CA ASN A 361 -10.61 -5.18 -10.92
C ASN A 361 -9.28 -4.58 -10.44
N HIS A 362 -8.58 -3.85 -11.31
CA HIS A 362 -7.31 -3.21 -11.03
C HIS A 362 -7.19 -1.85 -11.74
N VAL A 363 -6.69 -0.84 -11.03
CA VAL A 363 -6.43 0.50 -11.57
C VAL A 363 -5.06 1.00 -11.14
N GLU A 364 -4.28 1.49 -12.10
CA GLU A 364 -3.06 2.22 -11.87
C GLU A 364 -3.23 3.69 -12.32
N LEU A 365 -2.87 4.61 -11.43
CA LEU A 365 -2.84 6.04 -11.66
C LEU A 365 -1.39 6.52 -11.57
N THR A 366 -0.90 7.25 -12.57
CA THR A 366 0.44 7.84 -12.55
C THR A 366 0.41 9.33 -12.86
N ASN A 367 1.42 10.06 -12.36
CA ASN A 367 1.53 11.51 -12.46
C ASN A 367 0.29 12.24 -11.94
N ILE A 368 -0.20 11.82 -10.77
CA ILE A 368 -1.29 12.50 -10.05
C ILE A 368 -0.76 13.83 -9.53
N ASP A 369 -1.45 14.93 -9.85
CA ASP A 369 -1.08 16.25 -9.34
C ASP A 369 -1.42 16.41 -7.84
N ALA A 370 -0.96 17.53 -7.25
CA ALA A 370 -1.14 17.77 -5.82
C ALA A 370 -2.62 17.84 -5.40
N HIS A 371 -3.52 18.22 -6.30
CA HIS A 371 -4.94 18.42 -6.04
C HIS A 371 -5.81 17.23 -6.46
N GLY A 372 -5.22 16.19 -7.05
CA GLY A 372 -5.97 15.10 -7.68
C GLY A 372 -6.82 15.54 -8.88
N GLN A 373 -6.57 16.71 -9.47
CA GLN A 373 -7.35 17.25 -10.59
C GLN A 373 -6.81 16.79 -11.95
N LYS A 374 -5.51 16.45 -12.00
CA LYS A 374 -4.84 15.95 -13.19
C LYS A 374 -4.18 14.61 -12.91
N VAL A 375 -4.33 13.69 -13.85
CA VAL A 375 -3.66 12.39 -13.84
C VAL A 375 -3.06 12.19 -15.22
N GLY A 376 -1.73 12.05 -15.29
CA GLY A 376 -1.04 11.86 -16.57
C GLY A 376 -1.41 10.55 -17.26
N GLN A 377 -1.60 9.47 -16.50
CA GLN A 377 -2.07 8.20 -17.06
C GLN A 377 -2.97 7.44 -16.08
N VAL A 378 -4.07 6.91 -16.60
CA VAL A 378 -4.94 5.94 -15.92
C VAL A 378 -4.91 4.64 -16.71
N THR A 379 -4.66 3.53 -16.03
CA THR A 379 -4.76 2.18 -16.61
C THR A 379 -5.73 1.36 -15.79
N ALA A 380 -6.85 0.95 -16.38
CA ALA A 380 -7.87 0.12 -15.75
C ALA A 380 -7.94 -1.24 -16.45
N THR A 381 -7.97 -2.33 -15.68
CA THR A 381 -7.94 -3.72 -16.22
C THR A 381 -8.85 -4.68 -15.45
N GLY A 382 -9.29 -5.73 -16.13
CA GLY A 382 -10.23 -6.73 -15.62
C GLY A 382 -11.65 -6.18 -15.64
N ASP A 383 -12.26 -6.23 -16.82
CA ASP A 383 -13.60 -5.72 -17.12
C ASP A 383 -13.77 -4.22 -16.79
N ALA A 384 -12.86 -3.41 -17.31
CA ALA A 384 -12.84 -1.97 -17.12
C ALA A 384 -14.07 -1.29 -17.75
N GLN A 385 -14.75 -0.48 -16.96
CA GLN A 385 -15.86 0.39 -17.34
C GLN A 385 -15.45 1.83 -17.05
N LEU A 386 -15.50 2.68 -18.07
CA LEU A 386 -15.28 4.12 -17.99
C LEU A 386 -16.58 4.81 -18.40
N GLU A 387 -17.04 5.74 -17.58
CA GLU A 387 -18.10 6.69 -17.91
C GLU A 387 -17.59 8.11 -17.67
N ARG A 388 -17.74 8.98 -18.67
CA ARG A 388 -17.20 10.33 -18.64
C ARG A 388 -17.94 11.26 -19.57
N ASN A 389 -18.51 12.37 -19.07
CA ASN A 389 -19.21 13.36 -19.90
C ASN A 389 -20.27 12.77 -20.87
N GLY A 390 -20.93 11.66 -20.51
CA GLY A 390 -21.87 10.93 -21.38
C GLY A 390 -21.23 10.01 -22.41
N GLU A 391 -19.90 9.95 -22.47
CA GLU A 391 -19.10 8.93 -23.15
C GLU A 391 -18.99 7.72 -22.23
N ALA A 392 -19.13 6.52 -22.77
CA ALA A 392 -18.93 5.28 -22.02
C ALA A 392 -18.10 4.28 -22.81
N VAL A 393 -17.14 3.64 -22.15
CA VAL A 393 -16.27 2.61 -22.73
C VAL A 393 -16.26 1.41 -21.79
N THR A 394 -16.55 0.22 -22.31
CA THR A 394 -16.38 -1.06 -21.61
C THR A 394 -15.38 -1.91 -22.38
N ALA A 395 -14.36 -2.44 -21.71
CA ALA A 395 -13.30 -3.26 -22.33
C ALA A 395 -12.56 -4.10 -21.28
N GLN A 396 -11.76 -5.09 -21.70
CA GLN A 396 -10.85 -5.78 -20.77
C GLN A 396 -9.78 -4.86 -20.19
N ARG A 397 -9.33 -3.88 -20.98
CA ARG A 397 -8.38 -2.85 -20.58
C ARG A 397 -8.77 -1.50 -21.15
N VAL A 398 -8.75 -0.48 -20.31
CA VAL A 398 -8.93 0.93 -20.69
C VAL A 398 -7.72 1.72 -20.22
N GLU A 399 -7.10 2.47 -21.14
CA GLU A 399 -6.02 3.41 -20.85
C GLU A 399 -6.49 4.83 -21.17
N ILE A 400 -6.18 5.76 -20.27
CA ILE A 400 -6.47 7.19 -20.45
C ILE A 400 -5.16 7.96 -20.29
N SER A 401 -4.88 8.86 -21.23
CA SER A 401 -3.73 9.78 -21.16
C SER A 401 -4.21 11.21 -20.93
N ASP A 402 -3.47 11.96 -20.11
CA ASP A 402 -3.70 13.38 -19.81
C ASP A 402 -5.13 13.67 -19.34
N LEU A 403 -5.59 12.93 -18.33
CA LEU A 403 -6.91 13.14 -17.73
C LEU A 403 -6.90 14.42 -16.89
N ASP A 404 -7.68 15.41 -17.29
CA ASP A 404 -7.90 16.66 -16.56
C ASP A 404 -9.39 16.75 -16.18
N MET A 405 -9.66 16.48 -14.90
CA MET A 405 -11.02 16.45 -14.36
C MET A 405 -11.62 17.84 -14.23
N LYS A 406 -10.78 18.87 -14.06
CA LYS A 406 -11.26 20.26 -13.96
C LYS A 406 -11.61 20.83 -15.32
N ALA A 407 -10.78 20.58 -16.33
CA ALA A 407 -11.05 20.98 -17.71
C ALA A 407 -12.08 20.07 -18.41
N LYS A 408 -12.46 18.95 -17.77
CA LYS A 408 -13.28 17.90 -18.36
C LYS A 408 -12.69 17.42 -19.69
N THR A 409 -11.36 17.28 -19.77
CA THR A 409 -10.62 16.81 -20.95
C THR A 409 -9.83 15.53 -20.67
N ALA A 410 -9.56 14.78 -21.74
CA ALA A 410 -8.68 13.63 -21.76
C ALA A 410 -7.95 13.69 -23.10
N GLY A 411 -6.64 13.48 -23.11
CA GLY A 411 -5.84 13.52 -24.34
C GLY A 411 -6.19 12.36 -25.26
N ARG A 412 -6.24 11.15 -24.70
CA ARG A 412 -6.52 9.91 -25.44
C ARG A 412 -7.14 8.86 -24.53
N ILE A 413 -8.15 8.14 -25.03
CA ILE A 413 -8.74 6.95 -24.40
C ILE A 413 -8.51 5.77 -25.33
N VAL A 414 -7.96 4.67 -24.83
CA VAL A 414 -7.73 3.44 -25.58
C VAL A 414 -8.42 2.28 -24.87
N GLY A 415 -9.37 1.63 -25.54
CA GLY A 415 -9.96 0.37 -25.11
C GLY A 415 -9.35 -0.81 -25.86
N SER A 416 -9.16 -1.94 -25.20
CA SER A 416 -8.74 -3.19 -25.84
C SER A 416 -9.33 -4.45 -25.19
N GLY A 417 -9.41 -5.53 -25.97
CA GLY A 417 -9.92 -6.83 -25.54
C GLY A 417 -11.44 -6.94 -25.59
N GLY A 418 -12.06 -6.51 -26.70
CA GLY A 418 -13.51 -6.51 -26.86
C GLY A 418 -14.12 -5.23 -26.30
N VAL A 419 -14.01 -4.16 -27.07
CA VAL A 419 -14.44 -2.83 -26.68
C VAL A 419 -15.88 -2.59 -27.12
N PHE A 420 -16.65 -1.98 -26.22
CA PHE A 420 -17.90 -1.31 -26.52
C PHE A 420 -17.79 0.16 -26.10
N ALA A 421 -17.71 1.06 -27.08
CA ALA A 421 -17.63 2.49 -26.88
C ALA A 421 -18.92 3.16 -27.36
N ARG A 422 -19.51 4.05 -26.57
CA ARG A 422 -20.78 4.71 -26.90
C ARG A 422 -20.83 6.15 -26.41
N ASN A 423 -21.66 6.96 -27.06
CA ASN A 423 -22.11 8.26 -26.56
C ASN A 423 -23.57 8.50 -26.99
N LYS A 424 -24.07 9.73 -26.78
CA LYS A 424 -25.43 10.12 -27.20
C LYS A 424 -25.65 10.04 -28.72
N ASP A 425 -24.56 10.12 -29.49
CA ASP A 425 -24.63 10.12 -30.94
C ASP A 425 -24.62 8.69 -31.47
N GLY A 426 -23.74 7.78 -31.05
CA GLY A 426 -23.75 6.39 -31.51
C GLY A 426 -22.88 5.45 -30.70
N ASP A 427 -22.71 4.22 -31.17
CA ASP A 427 -21.86 3.23 -30.54
C ASP A 427 -21.01 2.42 -31.53
N VAL A 428 -19.87 1.95 -31.04
CA VAL A 428 -18.88 1.16 -31.78
C VAL A 428 -18.49 -0.05 -30.94
N ARG A 429 -18.46 -1.20 -31.59
CA ARG A 429 -17.89 -2.45 -31.08
C ARG A 429 -16.68 -2.81 -31.92
N ALA A 430 -15.57 -3.19 -31.29
CA ALA A 430 -14.35 -3.61 -31.98
C ALA A 430 -13.41 -4.35 -31.02
N ALA A 431 -12.35 -4.98 -31.53
CA ALA A 431 -11.32 -5.49 -30.62
C ALA A 431 -10.57 -4.35 -29.93
N HIS A 432 -10.28 -3.27 -30.67
CA HIS A 432 -9.50 -2.10 -30.23
C HIS A 432 -10.22 -0.81 -30.65
N VAL A 433 -10.28 0.17 -29.75
CA VAL A 433 -10.84 1.51 -30.03
C VAL A 433 -9.92 2.56 -29.42
N THR A 434 -9.54 3.56 -30.20
CA THR A 434 -8.87 4.77 -29.74
C THR A 434 -9.79 5.96 -29.94
N TRP A 435 -10.03 6.72 -28.89
CA TRP A 435 -10.76 7.97 -28.91
C TRP A 435 -9.81 9.10 -28.51
N SER A 436 -9.52 10.01 -29.44
CA SER A 436 -8.63 11.16 -29.21
C SER A 436 -8.98 12.30 -30.15
N ASN A 437 -8.82 13.56 -29.72
CA ASN A 437 -8.98 14.72 -30.59
C ASN A 437 -10.30 14.74 -31.40
N ARG A 438 -11.42 14.33 -30.77
CA ARG A 438 -12.75 14.22 -31.42
C ARG A 438 -12.79 13.23 -32.60
N GLN A 439 -11.86 12.28 -32.63
CA GLN A 439 -11.81 11.19 -33.58
C GLN A 439 -11.88 9.85 -32.83
N ILE A 440 -12.60 8.92 -33.42
CA ILE A 440 -12.71 7.52 -32.98
C ILE A 440 -12.11 6.66 -34.10
N VAL A 441 -11.09 5.89 -33.75
CA VAL A 441 -10.47 4.89 -34.63
C VAL A 441 -10.70 3.52 -34.01
N ALA A 442 -11.33 2.62 -34.75
CA ALA A 442 -11.61 1.27 -34.29
C ALA A 442 -11.03 0.24 -35.26
N GLN A 443 -10.57 -0.89 -34.72
CA GLN A 443 -9.88 -1.95 -35.46
C GLN A 443 -10.32 -3.34 -35.01
N ASP A 444 -10.32 -4.26 -35.97
CA ASP A 444 -10.62 -5.69 -35.88
C ASP A 444 -12.06 -6.00 -35.46
N ASN A 445 -12.85 -6.52 -36.41
CA ASN A 445 -14.27 -6.85 -36.24
C ASN A 445 -15.10 -5.64 -35.78
N VAL A 446 -14.97 -4.54 -36.49
CA VAL A 446 -15.69 -3.31 -36.17
C VAL A 446 -17.16 -3.44 -36.52
N THR A 447 -18.03 -3.02 -35.62
CA THR A 447 -19.44 -2.74 -35.87
C THR A 447 -19.77 -1.34 -35.35
N LEU A 448 -20.25 -0.49 -36.24
CA LEU A 448 -20.78 0.84 -35.96
C LEU A 448 -22.31 0.77 -35.95
N HIS A 449 -22.92 1.23 -34.87
CA HIS A 449 -24.36 1.42 -34.77
C HIS A 449 -24.69 2.90 -34.58
N LYS A 450 -25.63 3.40 -35.39
CA LYS A 450 -26.08 4.77 -35.31
C LYS A 450 -27.51 4.90 -35.83
N ALA A 451 -28.46 5.16 -34.92
CA ALA A 451 -29.90 5.12 -35.24
C ALA A 451 -30.26 3.76 -35.89
N ASP A 452 -30.89 3.76 -37.06
CA ASP A 452 -31.28 2.54 -37.78
C ASP A 452 -30.15 1.94 -38.62
N ASN A 453 -28.96 2.54 -38.58
CA ASN A 453 -27.83 2.15 -39.42
C ASN A 453 -26.88 1.25 -38.64
N THR A 454 -26.50 0.13 -39.26
CA THR A 454 -25.53 -0.81 -38.71
C THR A 454 -24.53 -1.15 -39.79
N LEU A 455 -23.28 -0.77 -39.61
CA LEU A 455 -22.20 -1.02 -40.55
C LEU A 455 -21.09 -1.81 -39.88
N SER A 456 -20.55 -2.82 -40.55
CA SER A 456 -19.44 -3.63 -40.05
C SER A 456 -18.28 -3.65 -41.05
N GLY A 457 -17.06 -3.82 -40.56
CA GLY A 457 -15.83 -3.93 -41.36
C GLY A 457 -14.62 -4.26 -40.47
N GLU A 458 -13.41 -4.16 -41.01
CA GLU A 458 -12.18 -4.41 -40.25
C GLU A 458 -11.64 -3.13 -39.57
N LYS A 459 -11.84 -1.96 -40.17
CA LYS A 459 -11.38 -0.68 -39.63
C LYS A 459 -12.45 0.39 -39.78
N LEU A 460 -12.52 1.28 -38.79
CA LEU A 460 -13.36 2.48 -38.79
C LEU A 460 -12.52 3.68 -38.37
N GLN A 461 -12.73 4.80 -39.06
CA GLN A 461 -12.34 6.13 -38.62
C GLN A 461 -13.55 7.05 -38.69
N THR A 462 -13.89 7.72 -37.59
CA THR A 462 -15.04 8.63 -37.53
C THR A 462 -14.80 9.79 -36.57
N ASP A 463 -15.54 10.89 -36.72
CA ASP A 463 -15.62 11.90 -35.68
C ASP A 463 -16.47 11.45 -34.47
N ASP A 464 -16.31 12.13 -33.35
CA ASP A 464 -17.03 11.84 -32.09
C ASP A 464 -18.56 12.00 -32.18
N LYS A 465 -19.08 12.68 -33.21
CA LYS A 465 -20.52 12.83 -33.47
C LYS A 465 -21.04 11.87 -34.53
N PHE A 466 -20.19 10.98 -35.05
CA PHE A 466 -20.52 10.03 -36.11
C PHE A 466 -21.12 10.73 -37.35
N GLN A 467 -20.62 11.93 -37.69
CA GLN A 467 -21.10 12.68 -38.86
C GLN A 467 -20.42 12.23 -40.15
N THR A 468 -19.15 11.86 -40.07
CA THR A 468 -18.33 11.32 -41.13
C THR A 468 -17.68 10.04 -40.64
N ALA A 469 -17.92 8.92 -41.32
CA ALA A 469 -17.33 7.64 -40.99
C ALA A 469 -16.72 6.98 -42.23
N THR A 470 -15.47 6.56 -42.14
CA THR A 470 -14.81 5.76 -43.17
C THR A 470 -14.61 4.36 -42.64
N LEU A 471 -15.24 3.38 -43.29
CA LEU A 471 -15.05 1.97 -43.03
C LEU A 471 -14.23 1.32 -44.14
N SER A 472 -13.43 0.31 -43.77
CA SER A 472 -12.66 -0.49 -44.73
C SER A 472 -12.48 -1.93 -44.25
N GLY A 473 -12.16 -2.81 -45.20
CA GLY A 473 -11.99 -4.25 -44.98
C GLY A 473 -13.34 -4.96 -44.92
N ASN A 474 -13.81 -5.42 -46.08
CA ASN A 474 -15.05 -6.20 -46.24
C ASN A 474 -16.27 -5.55 -45.57
N VAL A 475 -16.49 -4.27 -45.88
CA VAL A 475 -17.58 -3.50 -45.31
C VAL A 475 -18.91 -4.11 -45.70
N ARG A 476 -19.81 -4.30 -44.73
CA ARG A 476 -21.17 -4.79 -44.94
C ARG A 476 -22.13 -4.21 -43.91
N GLY A 477 -23.39 -3.99 -44.27
CA GLY A 477 -24.39 -3.57 -43.30
C GLY A 477 -25.67 -3.01 -43.88
N HIS A 478 -26.44 -2.36 -43.01
CA HIS A 478 -27.70 -1.70 -43.28
C HIS A 478 -27.56 -0.18 -43.20
N LEU A 479 -28.08 0.52 -44.21
CA LEU A 479 -28.05 1.99 -44.30
C LEU A 479 -29.39 2.65 -43.97
N ALA A 480 -30.46 1.88 -44.10
CA ALA A 480 -31.84 2.24 -43.82
C ALA A 480 -32.67 0.94 -43.73
N PRO A 481 -33.93 0.98 -43.27
CA PRO A 481 -34.83 -0.15 -43.38
C PRO A 481 -34.90 -0.63 -44.85
N ASN A 482 -34.56 -1.90 -45.09
CA ASN A 482 -34.51 -2.55 -46.41
C ASN A 482 -33.36 -2.13 -47.35
N VAL A 483 -32.37 -1.38 -46.86
CA VAL A 483 -31.18 -1.02 -47.66
C VAL A 483 -29.94 -1.70 -47.09
N THR A 484 -29.37 -2.64 -47.83
CA THR A 484 -28.07 -3.25 -47.51
C THR A 484 -26.99 -2.78 -48.45
N VAL A 485 -25.76 -2.72 -47.95
CA VAL A 485 -24.57 -2.39 -48.73
C VAL A 485 -23.43 -3.33 -48.35
N GLY A 486 -22.59 -3.66 -49.33
CA GLY A 486 -21.33 -4.38 -49.20
C GLY A 486 -20.28 -3.76 -50.12
N ALA A 487 -19.05 -3.58 -49.66
CA ALA A 487 -17.95 -3.01 -50.43
C ALA A 487 -16.59 -3.23 -49.73
N ASN A 488 -15.48 -3.00 -50.42
CA ASN A 488 -14.14 -3.02 -49.79
C ASN A 488 -13.93 -1.80 -48.86
N SER A 489 -14.49 -0.64 -49.22
CA SER A 489 -14.48 0.58 -48.40
C SER A 489 -15.77 1.38 -48.58
N LEU A 490 -16.16 2.10 -47.53
CA LEU A 490 -17.36 2.94 -47.50
C LEU A 490 -17.06 4.25 -46.75
N LEU A 491 -17.35 5.39 -47.37
CA LEU A 491 -17.41 6.69 -46.73
C LEU A 491 -18.87 7.06 -46.51
N TRP A 492 -19.24 7.33 -45.26
CA TRP A 492 -20.56 7.79 -44.86
C TRP A 492 -20.47 9.24 -44.39
N GLN A 493 -21.23 10.14 -45.02
CA GLN A 493 -21.29 11.57 -44.70
C GLN A 493 -22.74 11.92 -44.33
N ARG A 494 -23.08 11.71 -43.06
CA ARG A 494 -24.46 11.82 -42.56
C ARG A 494 -25.05 13.23 -42.72
N VAL A 495 -24.27 14.27 -42.43
CA VAL A 495 -24.75 15.67 -42.55
C VAL A 495 -25.10 16.02 -44.00
N GLN A 496 -24.38 15.43 -44.95
CA GLN A 496 -24.63 15.59 -46.39
C GLN A 496 -25.66 14.59 -46.91
N GLY A 497 -26.15 13.67 -46.07
CA GLY A 497 -27.05 12.59 -46.47
C GLY A 497 -26.44 11.68 -47.53
N HIS A 498 -25.12 11.49 -47.52
CA HIS A 498 -24.37 10.92 -48.65
C HIS A 498 -23.49 9.72 -48.27
N ILE A 499 -23.32 8.77 -49.19
CA ILE A 499 -22.52 7.56 -49.04
C ILE A 499 -21.72 7.30 -50.32
N ILE A 500 -20.43 6.97 -50.16
CA ILE A 500 -19.57 6.54 -51.26
C ILE A 500 -18.98 5.16 -50.93
N ALA A 501 -19.40 4.13 -51.66
CA ALA A 501 -18.88 2.77 -51.54
C ALA A 501 -17.93 2.46 -52.71
N ARG A 502 -16.83 1.73 -52.44
CA ARG A 502 -15.79 1.42 -53.44
C ARG A 502 -15.26 -0.01 -53.30
N GLY A 503 -15.02 -0.63 -54.45
CA GLY A 503 -14.46 -1.97 -54.60
C GLY A 503 -15.47 -3.07 -54.33
N ASN A 504 -15.81 -3.85 -55.36
CA ASN A 504 -16.78 -4.95 -55.28
C ASN A 504 -18.11 -4.54 -54.63
N VAL A 505 -18.67 -3.40 -55.05
CA VAL A 505 -19.89 -2.87 -54.45
C VAL A 505 -21.06 -3.80 -54.75
N THR A 506 -21.78 -4.17 -53.71
CA THR A 506 -23.09 -4.82 -53.76
C THR A 506 -24.06 -4.02 -52.91
N ALA A 507 -25.27 -3.77 -53.39
CA ALA A 507 -26.31 -3.18 -52.57
C ALA A 507 -27.65 -3.84 -52.83
N GLN A 508 -28.54 -3.83 -51.85
CA GLN A 508 -29.93 -4.21 -52.00
C GLN A 508 -30.80 -3.05 -51.55
N HIS A 509 -31.82 -2.72 -52.33
CA HIS A 509 -32.82 -1.73 -51.96
C HIS A 509 -34.20 -2.28 -52.35
N ASP A 510 -35.06 -2.54 -51.38
CA ASP A 510 -36.35 -3.20 -51.60
C ASP A 510 -36.16 -4.52 -52.40
N THR A 511 -36.66 -4.54 -53.64
CA THR A 511 -36.60 -5.68 -54.57
C THR A 511 -35.46 -5.60 -55.58
N LEU A 512 -34.56 -4.63 -55.46
CA LEU A 512 -33.41 -4.46 -56.35
C LEU A 512 -32.14 -4.95 -55.71
N ARG A 513 -31.31 -5.60 -56.52
CA ARG A 513 -29.91 -5.91 -56.24
C ARG A 513 -29.04 -5.12 -57.22
N LEU A 514 -28.06 -4.41 -56.69
CA LEU A 514 -27.16 -3.53 -57.42
C LEU A 514 -25.74 -4.06 -57.25
N ARG A 515 -24.94 -4.06 -58.32
CA ARG A 515 -23.52 -4.39 -58.30
C ARG A 515 -22.72 -3.41 -59.16
N GLY A 516 -21.49 -3.09 -58.76
CA GLY A 516 -20.56 -2.26 -59.54
C GLY A 516 -19.23 -2.03 -58.81
N ASP A 517 -18.33 -1.26 -59.41
CA ASP A 517 -17.02 -0.96 -58.81
C ASP A 517 -17.09 0.18 -57.78
N ARG A 518 -17.99 1.14 -58.01
CA ARG A 518 -18.26 2.28 -57.14
C ARG A 518 -19.75 2.57 -57.07
N MET A 519 -20.20 3.03 -55.91
CA MET A 519 -21.55 3.57 -55.70
C MET A 519 -21.47 4.89 -54.96
N ASP A 520 -22.31 5.83 -55.37
CA ASP A 520 -22.49 7.17 -54.80
C ASP A 520 -24.00 7.32 -54.55
N ALA A 521 -24.42 7.36 -53.29
CA ALA A 521 -25.82 7.20 -52.91
C ALA A 521 -26.25 8.11 -51.76
N THR A 522 -27.56 8.37 -51.69
CA THR A 522 -28.16 8.98 -50.50
C THR A 522 -28.21 7.98 -49.34
N THR A 523 -28.21 8.47 -48.10
CA THR A 523 -28.19 7.59 -46.90
C THR A 523 -29.42 6.69 -46.78
N ASP A 524 -30.55 7.12 -47.32
CA ASP A 524 -31.77 6.32 -47.40
C ASP A 524 -31.80 5.35 -48.59
N GLY A 525 -30.76 5.36 -49.44
CA GLY A 525 -30.66 4.55 -50.65
C GLY A 525 -31.65 4.91 -51.77
N ASN A 526 -32.44 5.98 -51.60
CA ASN A 526 -33.45 6.39 -52.58
C ASN A 526 -32.83 6.88 -53.89
N ASN A 527 -31.60 7.39 -53.86
CA ASN A 527 -30.83 7.72 -55.06
C ASN A 527 -29.47 7.05 -54.97
N ALA A 528 -29.08 6.33 -56.02
CA ALA A 528 -27.78 5.67 -56.08
C ALA A 528 -27.24 5.69 -57.51
N THR A 529 -26.03 6.21 -57.70
CA THR A 529 -25.28 6.17 -58.95
C THR A 529 -24.17 5.15 -58.82
N LEU A 530 -24.18 4.14 -59.69
CA LEU A 530 -23.15 3.10 -59.78
C LEU A 530 -22.29 3.32 -61.02
N THR A 531 -20.99 3.06 -60.89
CA THR A 531 -20.04 3.09 -62.00
C THR A 531 -19.11 1.88 -61.97
N GLY A 532 -18.70 1.43 -63.16
CA GLY A 532 -17.82 0.29 -63.38
C GLY A 532 -18.53 -1.05 -63.24
N HIS A 533 -18.59 -1.83 -64.33
CA HIS A 533 -19.19 -3.17 -64.38
C HIS A 533 -20.58 -3.27 -63.73
N VAL A 534 -21.45 -2.29 -64.00
CA VAL A 534 -22.72 -2.18 -63.28
C VAL A 534 -23.67 -3.29 -63.71
N VAL A 535 -24.25 -3.97 -62.72
CA VAL A 535 -25.34 -4.94 -62.91
C VAL A 535 -26.46 -4.61 -61.93
N VAL A 536 -27.65 -4.34 -62.45
CA VAL A 536 -28.87 -4.18 -61.66
C VAL A 536 -29.78 -5.35 -61.93
N THR A 537 -30.30 -5.98 -60.88
CA THR A 537 -31.22 -7.11 -60.96
C THR A 537 -32.46 -6.86 -60.11
N SER A 538 -33.65 -6.98 -60.70
CA SER A 538 -34.92 -6.95 -59.97
C SER A 538 -35.31 -8.35 -59.49
N ASN A 539 -36.11 -8.45 -58.44
CA ASN A 539 -36.69 -9.73 -58.02
C ASN A 539 -37.65 -10.33 -59.06
N ALA A 540 -38.11 -9.54 -60.03
CA ALA A 540 -38.89 -10.05 -61.16
C ALA A 540 -38.01 -10.80 -62.18
N GLY A 541 -36.68 -10.72 -62.08
CA GLY A 541 -35.75 -11.33 -63.03
C GLY A 541 -35.25 -10.38 -64.11
N THR A 542 -35.62 -9.10 -64.06
CA THR A 542 -35.07 -8.06 -64.95
C THR A 542 -33.60 -7.82 -64.62
N VAL A 543 -32.73 -7.80 -65.62
CA VAL A 543 -31.29 -7.54 -65.50
C VAL A 543 -30.90 -6.39 -66.42
N VAL A 544 -30.19 -5.39 -65.87
CA VAL A 544 -29.57 -4.29 -66.61
C VAL A 544 -28.07 -4.35 -66.41
N ARG A 545 -27.30 -4.27 -67.50
CA ARG A 545 -25.83 -4.15 -67.48
C ARG A 545 -25.40 -2.88 -68.19
N ALA A 546 -24.49 -2.10 -67.59
CA ALA A 546 -23.96 -0.87 -68.17
C ALA A 546 -22.64 -0.44 -67.51
N PRO A 547 -21.84 0.45 -68.13
CA PRO A 547 -20.74 1.11 -67.44
C PRO A 547 -21.20 2.03 -66.30
N THR A 548 -22.35 2.70 -66.48
CA THR A 548 -22.94 3.62 -65.49
C THR A 548 -24.43 3.35 -65.37
N ALA A 549 -24.95 3.29 -64.13
CA ALA A 549 -26.39 3.31 -63.90
C ALA A 549 -26.77 4.13 -62.67
N ARG A 550 -27.90 4.83 -62.72
CA ARG A 550 -28.49 5.59 -61.62
C ARG A 550 -29.86 5.04 -61.28
N TYR A 551 -30.04 4.67 -60.03
CA TYR A 551 -31.34 4.40 -59.42
C TYR A 551 -31.88 5.69 -58.77
N ALA A 552 -33.17 5.98 -58.97
CA ALA A 552 -33.85 7.09 -58.33
C ALA A 552 -35.28 6.70 -57.94
N LYS A 553 -35.61 6.81 -56.64
CA LYS A 553 -36.95 6.62 -56.08
C LYS A 553 -37.57 7.98 -55.82
N LEU A 554 -38.55 8.36 -56.65
CA LEU A 554 -39.32 9.58 -56.46
C LEU A 554 -40.37 9.37 -55.36
N ALA A 555 -40.68 10.43 -54.61
CA ALA A 555 -41.70 10.37 -53.56
C ALA A 555 -43.02 9.81 -54.12
N GLY A 556 -43.51 8.72 -53.52
CA GLY A 556 -44.77 8.07 -53.91
C GLY A 556 -44.73 7.22 -55.19
N LYS A 557 -43.58 7.04 -55.83
CA LYS A 557 -43.43 6.18 -57.02
C LYS A 557 -42.51 4.99 -56.73
N LYS A 558 -42.64 3.91 -57.51
CA LYS A 558 -41.57 2.90 -57.55
C LYS A 558 -40.34 3.50 -58.25
N GLY A 559 -39.16 2.97 -57.96
CA GLY A 559 -37.92 3.55 -58.47
C GLY A 559 -37.76 3.42 -59.99
N GLN A 560 -36.87 4.25 -60.53
CA GLN A 560 -36.49 4.24 -61.93
C GLN A 560 -34.99 3.96 -62.05
N ILE A 561 -34.61 3.20 -63.08
CA ILE A 561 -33.22 2.91 -63.42
C ILE A 561 -32.87 3.66 -64.70
N TYR A 562 -31.81 4.46 -64.66
CA TYR A 562 -31.23 5.18 -65.78
C TYR A 562 -29.86 4.57 -66.06
N ALA A 563 -29.61 3.98 -67.23
CA ALA A 563 -28.31 3.42 -67.57
C ALA A 563 -27.75 4.06 -68.85
N SER A 564 -26.43 4.24 -68.93
CA SER A 564 -25.77 4.92 -70.04
C SER A 564 -24.46 4.25 -70.46
N ASP A 565 -23.91 4.73 -71.58
CA ASP A 565 -22.59 4.38 -72.11
C ASP A 565 -22.46 2.95 -72.64
N GLY A 566 -23.58 2.39 -73.10
CA GLY A 566 -23.67 1.02 -73.60
C GLY A 566 -24.44 0.15 -72.61
N VAL A 567 -25.72 -0.07 -72.90
CA VAL A 567 -26.64 -0.80 -72.04
C VAL A 567 -27.00 -2.14 -72.65
N TRP A 568 -27.13 -3.16 -71.81
CA TRP A 568 -27.79 -4.43 -72.13
C TRP A 568 -28.91 -4.67 -71.11
N PHE A 569 -30.08 -5.03 -71.60
CA PHE A 569 -31.31 -5.22 -70.84
C PHE A 569 -31.87 -6.61 -71.14
N HIS A 570 -32.33 -7.31 -70.10
CA HIS A 570 -33.05 -8.57 -70.21
C HIS A 570 -34.18 -8.60 -69.20
N ASP A 571 -35.40 -8.92 -69.63
CA ASP A 571 -36.55 -9.18 -68.78
C ASP A 571 -37.03 -10.61 -68.98
N ALA A 572 -36.66 -11.48 -68.05
CA ALA A 572 -36.96 -12.90 -68.09
C ALA A 572 -38.47 -13.20 -68.10
N GLN A 573 -39.31 -12.35 -67.50
CA GLN A 573 -40.76 -12.62 -67.42
C GLN A 573 -41.45 -12.47 -68.78
N HIS A 574 -40.95 -11.55 -69.60
CA HIS A 574 -41.54 -11.21 -70.89
C HIS A 574 -40.68 -11.68 -72.07
N GLY A 575 -39.54 -12.33 -71.82
CA GLY A 575 -38.59 -12.75 -72.85
C GLY A 575 -38.03 -11.58 -73.65
N LEU A 576 -37.96 -10.39 -73.05
CA LEU A 576 -37.48 -9.19 -73.72
C LEU A 576 -35.97 -9.05 -73.55
N GLU A 577 -35.26 -8.80 -74.64
CA GLU A 577 -33.84 -8.45 -74.60
C GLU A 577 -33.59 -7.21 -75.45
N GLY A 578 -32.62 -6.40 -75.03
CA GLY A 578 -32.24 -5.23 -75.80
C GLY A 578 -30.85 -4.74 -75.46
N SER A 579 -30.25 -4.04 -76.42
CA SER A 579 -28.99 -3.33 -76.23
C SER A 579 -29.07 -1.96 -76.85
N GLY A 580 -28.38 -0.95 -76.30
CA GLY A 580 -28.41 0.40 -76.86
C GLY A 580 -27.42 1.35 -76.20
N LYS A 581 -27.54 2.65 -76.48
CA LYS A 581 -26.68 3.66 -75.87
C LYS A 581 -27.11 4.00 -74.43
N SER A 582 -28.41 4.10 -74.19
CA SER A 582 -28.97 4.37 -72.87
C SER A 582 -30.32 3.67 -72.65
N LEU A 583 -30.69 3.50 -71.39
CA LEU A 583 -31.95 2.88 -70.94
C LEU A 583 -32.59 3.74 -69.85
N VAL A 584 -33.91 3.90 -69.91
CA VAL A 584 -34.74 4.27 -68.76
C VAL A 584 -35.70 3.12 -68.49
N TYR A 585 -35.69 2.56 -67.29
CA TYR A 585 -36.62 1.52 -66.86
C TYR A 585 -37.43 1.98 -65.65
N ASP A 586 -38.75 2.05 -65.81
CA ASP A 586 -39.68 2.39 -64.74
C ASP A 586 -40.16 1.10 -64.06
N MET A 587 -39.84 0.92 -62.77
CA MET A 587 -40.20 -0.30 -62.06
C MET A 587 -41.69 -0.41 -61.73
N GLN A 588 -42.44 0.69 -61.82
CA GLN A 588 -43.87 0.71 -61.55
C GLN A 588 -44.66 0.23 -62.75
N SER A 589 -44.45 0.87 -63.91
CA SER A 589 -45.10 0.48 -65.16
C SER A 589 -44.43 -0.74 -65.82
N ARG A 590 -43.22 -1.11 -65.37
CA ARG A 590 -42.34 -2.11 -66.01
C ARG A 590 -41.99 -1.75 -67.45
N GLU A 591 -41.99 -0.46 -67.77
CA GLU A 591 -41.66 0.03 -69.11
C GLU A 591 -40.15 0.29 -69.22
N ALA A 592 -39.55 -0.21 -70.31
CA ALA A 592 -38.16 0.02 -70.67
C ALA A 592 -38.08 0.85 -71.96
N VAL A 593 -37.37 1.98 -71.92
CA VAL A 593 -37.10 2.83 -73.09
C VAL A 593 -35.60 2.76 -73.39
N ILE A 594 -35.23 2.13 -74.50
CA ILE A 594 -33.84 2.03 -74.98
C ILE A 594 -33.62 3.03 -76.11
N VAL A 595 -32.57 3.85 -76.01
CA VAL A 595 -32.20 4.84 -77.02
C VAL A 595 -31.04 4.32 -77.87
N ASN A 596 -31.15 4.47 -79.19
CA ASN A 596 -30.16 4.00 -80.18
C ASN A 596 -29.80 2.53 -79.98
N GLY A 597 -30.83 1.69 -79.89
CA GLY A 597 -30.69 0.28 -79.56
C GLY A 597 -31.42 -0.67 -80.48
N THR A 598 -31.09 -1.95 -80.33
CA THR A 598 -31.81 -3.08 -80.90
C THR A 598 -32.57 -3.79 -79.78
N THR A 599 -33.76 -4.30 -80.09
CA THR A 599 -34.56 -5.11 -79.16
C THR A 599 -35.03 -6.38 -79.85
N SER A 600 -35.18 -7.45 -79.10
CA SER A 600 -35.76 -8.72 -79.54
C SER A 600 -36.81 -9.18 -78.53
N GLY A 601 -37.94 -9.66 -79.04
CA GLY A 601 -39.14 -10.03 -78.27
C GLY A 601 -40.39 -9.31 -78.80
N ASP A 602 -41.55 -9.62 -78.21
CA ASP A 602 -42.84 -8.98 -78.56
C ASP A 602 -42.91 -7.57 -77.95
N VAL A 603 -42.11 -6.66 -78.53
CA VAL A 603 -41.94 -5.30 -78.04
C VAL A 603 -43.03 -4.43 -78.64
N GLN A 604 -43.92 -3.89 -77.81
CA GLN A 604 -44.70 -2.71 -78.20
C GLN A 604 -43.74 -1.53 -78.32
N VAL A 605 -43.20 -1.32 -79.52
CA VAL A 605 -42.32 -0.20 -79.82
C VAL A 605 -43.14 1.09 -79.72
N PHE A 606 -43.08 1.76 -78.59
CA PHE A 606 -43.53 3.13 -78.47
C PHE A 606 -42.57 4.02 -79.26
N LYS A 607 -42.92 4.30 -80.52
CA LYS A 607 -42.30 5.39 -81.30
C LYS A 607 -42.63 6.71 -80.61
N ASN A 608 -41.87 7.09 -79.60
CA ASN A 608 -41.91 8.45 -79.09
C ASN A 608 -41.40 9.38 -80.19
N LYS A 609 -42.32 10.18 -80.74
CA LYS A 609 -42.01 11.36 -81.54
C LYS A 609 -41.22 12.29 -80.64
N VAL A 610 -39.91 12.37 -80.85
CA VAL A 610 -39.09 13.44 -80.29
C VAL A 610 -39.51 14.72 -80.99
N THR A 611 -40.39 15.52 -80.38
CA THR A 611 -40.47 16.94 -80.71
C THR A 611 -39.26 17.62 -80.08
N SER A 612 -38.38 18.11 -80.96
CA SER A 612 -37.17 18.88 -80.69
C SER A 612 -37.38 20.07 -79.79
#